data_AF-N8ZGQ2-F1
#
_entry.id   AF-N8ZGQ2-F1
#
_cell.length_a   1.000
_cell.length_b   1.000
_cell.length_c   1.000
_cell.angle_alpha   90.00
_cell.angle_beta   90.00
_cell.angle_gamma   90.00
#
_symmetry.space_group_name_H-M   'P 1'
#
loop_
_entity.id
_entity.type
_entity.pdbx_description
1 polymer ?
#
loop_
_entity_poly.entity_id
_entity_poly.type
_entity_poly.pdbx_seq_one_letter_code
_entity_poly.pdbx_strand_id
1 'polypeptide(L)'
;MESILKKKSVGSGMVNLLNKFCMQNNIPSPVTHIYDVSENIPFERWLNKISYIDKKYGREGLGLEIAKYVNSSHIGVCAYIAENSETLGDYLNFFTKYTKIWYNYTDKSILSINNNIVISWDLATYYSAGFYIKETIISEELQVAIIYQRISQLLDIKNHIFIKLELSIPQPKNGFVAQSYS
;
A
#
# COMPACT_ATOMS: atom_id res chain seq x y z
N MET A 1 -19.37 -20.78 6.12
CA MET A 1 -18.74 -19.54 6.63
C MET A 1 -17.87 -18.98 5.51
N GLU A 2 -18.35 -17.99 4.77
CA GLU A 2 -17.54 -17.39 3.69
C GLU A 2 -16.40 -16.57 4.32
N SER A 3 -15.17 -16.86 3.92
CA SER A 3 -13.98 -16.14 4.42
C SER A 3 -14.08 -14.65 4.05
N ILE A 4 -13.90 -13.76 5.03
CA ILE A 4 -13.83 -12.30 4.84
C ILE A 4 -12.78 -11.91 3.78
N LEU A 5 -11.73 -12.73 3.64
CA LEU A 5 -10.67 -12.54 2.63
C LEU A 5 -11.15 -12.76 1.19
N LYS A 6 -12.27 -13.46 0.95
CA LYS A 6 -12.83 -13.65 -0.41
C LYS A 6 -13.43 -12.35 -0.98
N LYS A 7 -13.84 -11.41 -0.12
CA LYS A 7 -14.34 -10.08 -0.54
C LYS A 7 -13.23 -9.05 -0.71
N LYS A 8 -12.05 -9.30 -0.12
CA LYS A 8 -10.88 -8.43 -0.19
C LYS A 8 -10.04 -8.78 -1.42
N SER A 9 -9.49 -7.77 -2.07
CA SER A 9 -8.86 -7.94 -3.38
C SER A 9 -7.77 -6.92 -3.65
N VAL A 10 -6.88 -7.26 -4.58
CA VAL A 10 -5.81 -6.41 -5.06
C VAL A 10 -5.91 -6.30 -6.58
N GLY A 11 -5.87 -5.07 -7.09
CA GLY A 11 -5.95 -4.81 -8.52
C GLY A 11 -4.68 -5.23 -9.26
N SER A 12 -4.80 -5.51 -10.55
CA SER A 12 -3.69 -5.93 -11.41
C SER A 12 -2.53 -4.92 -11.42
N GLY A 13 -2.80 -3.62 -11.28
CA GLY A 13 -1.77 -2.59 -11.14
C GLY A 13 -0.79 -2.85 -10.00
N MET A 14 -1.26 -3.34 -8.85
CA MET A 14 -0.41 -3.70 -7.72
C MET A 14 0.34 -5.02 -7.94
N VAL A 15 -0.27 -5.97 -8.65
CA VAL A 15 0.40 -7.21 -9.07
C VAL A 15 1.54 -6.90 -10.04
N ASN A 16 1.32 -5.95 -10.95
CA ASN A 16 2.33 -5.46 -11.89
C ASN A 16 3.45 -4.70 -11.19
N LEU A 17 3.13 -3.91 -10.15
CA LEU A 17 4.14 -3.28 -9.30
C LEU A 17 5.06 -4.32 -8.65
N LEU A 18 4.46 -5.39 -8.12
CA LEU A 18 5.22 -6.49 -7.51
C LEU A 18 6.12 -7.19 -8.54
N ASN A 19 5.60 -7.43 -9.74
CA ASN A 19 6.37 -8.01 -10.84
C ASN A 19 7.54 -7.11 -11.26
N LYS A 20 7.31 -5.79 -11.35
CA LYS A 20 8.34 -4.79 -11.65
C LYS A 20 9.44 -4.81 -10.57
N PHE A 21 9.07 -4.85 -9.30
CA PHE A 21 10.04 -4.99 -8.20
C PHE A 21 10.90 -6.25 -8.37
N CYS A 22 10.29 -7.40 -8.67
CA CYS A 22 11.01 -8.66 -8.92
C CYS A 22 12.02 -8.52 -10.06
N MET A 23 11.62 -7.95 -11.20
CA MET A 23 12.50 -7.73 -12.36
C MET A 23 13.69 -6.83 -12.02
N GLN A 24 13.47 -5.73 -11.31
CA GLN A 24 14.52 -4.77 -10.96
C GLN A 24 15.53 -5.32 -9.94
N ASN A 25 15.12 -6.30 -9.14
CA ASN A 25 15.95 -6.90 -8.08
C ASN A 25 16.44 -8.32 -8.43
N ASN A 26 16.26 -8.79 -9.66
CA ASN A 26 16.62 -10.14 -10.11
C ASN A 26 16.03 -11.27 -9.24
N ILE A 27 14.81 -11.06 -8.74
CA ILE A 27 14.05 -12.05 -7.96
C ILE A 27 13.09 -12.78 -8.91
N PRO A 28 13.03 -14.12 -8.91
CA PRO A 28 12.02 -14.85 -9.68
C PRO A 28 10.61 -14.37 -9.30
N SER A 29 9.84 -13.92 -10.29
CA SER A 29 8.51 -13.40 -10.03
C SER A 29 7.50 -14.53 -9.78
N PRO A 30 6.69 -14.46 -8.71
CA PRO A 30 5.55 -15.36 -8.53
C PRO A 30 4.34 -14.95 -9.39
N VAL A 31 4.47 -13.91 -10.22
CA VAL A 31 3.45 -13.45 -11.17
C VAL A 31 3.65 -14.20 -12.48
N THR A 32 2.82 -15.22 -12.71
CA THR A 32 2.90 -16.09 -13.90
C THR A 32 1.84 -15.77 -14.96
N HIS A 33 0.92 -14.86 -14.66
CA HIS A 33 -0.19 -14.49 -15.52
C HIS A 33 -0.13 -13.01 -15.86
N ILE A 34 -0.44 -12.66 -17.10
CA ILE A 34 -0.59 -11.28 -17.55
C ILE A 34 -2.03 -10.88 -17.24
N TYR A 35 -2.20 -9.96 -16.30
CA TYR A 35 -3.52 -9.51 -15.85
C TYR A 35 -3.99 -8.31 -16.65
N ASP A 36 -5.27 -8.30 -17.02
CA ASP A 36 -5.95 -7.14 -17.60
C ASP A 36 -6.12 -6.01 -16.56
N VAL A 37 -6.28 -4.78 -17.03
CA VAL A 37 -6.34 -3.57 -16.16
C VAL A 37 -7.53 -3.61 -15.19
N SER A 38 -8.63 -4.28 -15.55
CA SER A 38 -9.82 -4.42 -14.69
C SER A 38 -9.78 -5.62 -13.74
N GLU A 39 -8.76 -6.48 -13.85
CA GLU A 39 -8.69 -7.69 -13.05
C GLU A 39 -8.23 -7.44 -11.61
N ASN A 40 -8.75 -8.27 -10.72
CA ASN A 40 -8.42 -8.30 -9.32
C ASN A 40 -8.07 -9.71 -8.90
N ILE A 41 -7.05 -9.85 -8.05
CA ILE A 41 -6.76 -11.11 -7.38
C ILE A 41 -7.34 -11.10 -5.96
N PRO A 42 -7.80 -12.25 -5.43
CA PRO A 42 -8.14 -12.38 -4.02
C PRO A 42 -6.96 -11.95 -3.13
N PHE A 43 -7.26 -11.24 -2.04
CA PHE A 43 -6.22 -10.70 -1.17
C PHE A 43 -5.33 -11.79 -0.56
N GLU A 44 -5.87 -12.97 -0.27
CA GLU A 44 -5.07 -14.12 0.17
C GLU A 44 -4.01 -14.54 -0.86
N ARG A 45 -4.34 -14.52 -2.17
CA ARG A 45 -3.36 -14.80 -3.22
C ARG A 45 -2.27 -13.72 -3.28
N TRP A 46 -2.63 -12.48 -3.00
CA TRP A 46 -1.65 -11.40 -2.86
C TRP A 46 -0.69 -11.66 -1.70
N LEU A 47 -1.20 -11.97 -0.51
CA LEU A 47 -0.38 -12.30 0.67
C LEU A 47 0.59 -13.47 0.38
N ASN A 48 0.13 -14.51 -0.30
CA ASN A 48 0.99 -15.63 -0.69
C ASN A 48 2.14 -15.21 -1.63
N LYS A 49 1.89 -14.28 -2.56
CA LYS A 49 2.94 -13.72 -3.43
C LYS A 49 3.93 -12.87 -2.63
N ILE A 50 3.43 -12.07 -1.69
CA ILE A 50 4.27 -11.28 -0.77
C ILE A 50 5.17 -12.20 0.07
N SER A 51 4.60 -13.25 0.67
CA SER A 51 5.32 -14.25 1.46
C SER A 51 6.44 -14.93 0.65
N TYR A 52 6.17 -15.27 -0.61
CA TYR A 52 7.17 -15.85 -1.51
C TYR A 52 8.34 -14.89 -1.74
N ILE A 53 8.06 -13.61 -2.03
CA ILE A 53 9.10 -12.62 -2.33
C ILE A 53 9.89 -12.27 -1.09
N ASP A 54 9.23 -12.12 0.06
CA ASP A 54 9.88 -11.86 1.34
C ASP A 54 10.93 -12.93 1.68
N LYS A 55 10.61 -14.22 1.49
CA LYS A 55 11.56 -15.32 1.68
C LYS A 55 12.78 -15.25 0.75
N LYS A 56 12.64 -14.65 -0.44
CA LYS A 56 13.72 -14.51 -1.43
C LYS A 56 14.52 -13.22 -1.25
N TYR A 57 13.86 -12.13 -0.86
CA TYR A 57 14.47 -10.83 -0.65
C TYR A 57 15.30 -10.80 0.64
N GLY A 58 14.77 -11.38 1.72
CA GLY A 58 15.51 -11.61 2.96
C GLY A 58 15.94 -10.35 3.73
N ARG A 59 15.39 -9.17 3.41
CA ARG A 59 15.67 -7.90 4.10
C ARG A 59 14.37 -7.27 4.62
N GLU A 60 14.48 -6.53 5.72
CA GLU A 60 13.37 -5.74 6.28
C GLU A 60 12.96 -4.60 5.33
N GLY A 61 11.73 -4.08 5.51
CA GLY A 61 11.24 -2.95 4.72
C GLY A 61 10.81 -3.31 3.30
N LEU A 62 10.50 -4.57 3.01
CA LEU A 62 10.12 -5.01 1.66
C LEU A 62 8.95 -4.19 1.10
N GLY A 63 7.95 -3.83 1.91
CA GLY A 63 6.81 -3.05 1.42
C GLY A 63 7.23 -1.68 0.91
N LEU A 64 8.20 -1.07 1.59
CA LEU A 64 8.74 0.25 1.25
C LEU A 64 9.63 0.17 0.01
N GLU A 65 10.42 -0.89 -0.12
CA GLU A 65 11.24 -1.14 -1.30
C GLU A 65 10.39 -1.40 -2.55
N ILE A 66 9.29 -2.14 -2.42
CA ILE A 66 8.30 -2.31 -3.51
C ILE A 66 7.71 -0.94 -3.88
N ALA A 67 7.34 -0.13 -2.88
CA ALA A 67 6.70 1.17 -3.10
C ALA A 67 7.57 2.15 -3.91
N LYS A 68 8.90 2.05 -3.90
CA LYS A 68 9.80 2.90 -4.71
C LYS A 68 9.54 2.82 -6.21
N TYR A 69 8.91 1.73 -6.69
CA TYR A 69 8.64 1.51 -8.10
C TYR A 69 7.24 1.93 -8.54
N VAL A 70 6.41 2.42 -7.60
CA VAL A 70 5.03 2.83 -7.87
C VAL A 70 4.98 4.01 -8.82
N ASN A 71 3.92 4.06 -9.62
CA ASN A 71 3.63 5.15 -10.54
C ASN A 71 2.11 5.23 -10.72
N SER A 72 1.63 6.20 -11.50
CA SER A 72 0.21 6.39 -11.76
C SER A 72 -0.49 5.15 -12.31
N SER A 73 0.17 4.39 -13.19
CA SER A 73 -0.42 3.18 -13.80
C SER A 73 -0.71 2.05 -12.79
N HIS A 74 0.00 2.01 -11.66
CA HIS A 74 -0.22 0.97 -10.64
C HIS A 74 -1.42 1.24 -9.72
N ILE A 75 -1.81 2.51 -9.55
CA ILE A 75 -2.93 2.94 -8.69
C ILE A 75 -4.15 3.42 -9.48
N GLY A 76 -4.11 3.30 -10.80
CA GLY A 76 -5.25 3.47 -11.71
C GLY A 76 -5.93 4.84 -11.59
N VAL A 77 -7.28 4.82 -11.53
CA VAL A 77 -8.12 6.03 -11.50
C VAL A 77 -7.76 7.00 -10.37
N CYS A 78 -7.23 6.50 -9.24
CA CYS A 78 -6.77 7.37 -8.16
C CYS A 78 -5.67 8.35 -8.61
N ALA A 79 -4.83 7.97 -9.58
CA ALA A 79 -3.80 8.85 -10.09
C ALA A 79 -4.38 10.01 -10.91
N TYR A 80 -5.33 9.71 -11.80
CA TYR A 80 -6.01 10.71 -12.62
C TYR A 80 -6.84 11.69 -11.80
N ILE A 81 -7.52 11.20 -10.77
CA ILE A 81 -8.29 12.07 -9.87
C ILE A 81 -7.37 13.01 -9.11
N ALA A 82 -6.21 12.51 -8.66
CA ALA A 82 -5.17 13.33 -8.04
C ALA A 82 -4.77 14.52 -8.93
N GLU A 83 -4.52 14.27 -10.21
CA GLU A 83 -4.10 15.29 -11.17
C GLU A 83 -5.17 16.34 -11.48
N ASN A 84 -6.44 16.06 -11.16
CA ASN A 84 -7.57 16.97 -11.38
C ASN A 84 -8.15 17.53 -10.06
N SER A 85 -7.49 17.29 -8.93
CA SER A 85 -7.93 17.81 -7.62
C SER A 85 -7.35 19.20 -7.38
N GLU A 86 -8.18 20.15 -6.95
CA GLU A 86 -7.74 21.53 -6.65
C GLU A 86 -7.06 21.63 -5.29
N THR A 87 -7.49 20.83 -4.32
CA THR A 87 -6.91 20.77 -2.97
C THR A 87 -6.54 19.34 -2.55
N LEU A 88 -5.66 19.22 -1.55
CA LEU A 88 -5.37 17.94 -0.91
C LEU A 88 -6.63 17.29 -0.31
N GLY A 89 -7.55 18.11 0.23
CA GLY A 89 -8.81 17.63 0.77
C GLY A 89 -9.68 16.94 -0.28
N ASP A 90 -9.76 17.51 -1.49
CA ASP A 90 -10.52 16.93 -2.60
C ASP A 90 -9.94 15.58 -3.02
N TYR A 91 -8.61 15.52 -3.21
CA TYR A 91 -7.93 14.27 -3.51
C TYR A 91 -8.20 13.20 -2.44
N LEU A 92 -8.10 13.57 -1.17
CA LEU A 92 -8.25 12.64 -0.05
C LEU A 92 -9.68 12.08 0.07
N ASN A 93 -10.69 12.90 -0.23
CA ASN A 93 -12.08 12.44 -0.34
C ASN A 93 -12.23 11.37 -1.41
N PHE A 94 -11.57 11.52 -2.56
CA PHE A 94 -11.58 10.50 -3.61
C PHE A 94 -10.72 9.28 -3.28
N PHE A 95 -9.58 9.49 -2.62
CA PHE A 95 -8.67 8.44 -2.21
C PHE A 95 -9.38 7.38 -1.35
N THR A 96 -10.15 7.78 -0.33
CA THR A 96 -10.90 6.82 0.52
C THR A 96 -11.90 6.00 -0.27
N LYS A 97 -12.56 6.61 -1.27
CA LYS A 97 -13.56 5.95 -2.11
C LYS A 97 -12.95 4.96 -3.10
N TYR A 98 -11.82 5.32 -3.70
CA TYR A 98 -11.26 4.59 -4.84
C TYR A 98 -10.06 3.70 -4.51
N THR A 99 -9.50 3.78 -3.30
CA THR A 99 -8.44 2.86 -2.83
C THR A 99 -8.83 1.39 -2.94
N LYS A 100 -10.11 1.06 -2.74
CA LYS A 100 -10.62 -0.31 -2.88
C LYS A 100 -10.49 -0.88 -4.30
N ILE A 101 -10.29 -0.03 -5.32
CA ILE A 101 -10.09 -0.51 -6.69
C ILE A 101 -8.74 -1.18 -6.84
N TRP A 102 -7.68 -0.61 -6.27
CA TRP A 102 -6.32 -1.14 -6.41
C TRP A 102 -5.84 -1.92 -5.18
N TYR A 103 -6.38 -1.64 -3.99
CA TYR A 103 -6.02 -2.31 -2.74
C TYR A 103 -7.19 -2.35 -1.73
N ASN A 104 -8.14 -3.25 -1.98
CA ASN A 104 -9.24 -3.53 -1.05
C ASN A 104 -8.76 -4.48 0.06
N TYR A 105 -8.10 -3.88 1.04
CA TYR A 105 -7.56 -4.56 2.22
C TYR A 105 -8.22 -4.03 3.50
N THR A 106 -7.95 -2.78 3.86
CA THR A 106 -8.54 -2.07 5.00
C THR A 106 -9.31 -0.85 4.55
N ASP A 107 -10.40 -0.56 5.25
CA ASP A 107 -11.20 0.64 4.99
C ASP A 107 -10.51 1.82 5.66
N LYS A 108 -10.29 2.89 4.89
CA LYS A 108 -9.58 4.08 5.34
C LYS A 108 -10.56 5.15 5.76
N SER A 109 -10.31 5.76 6.91
CA SER A 109 -11.02 6.93 7.40
C SER A 109 -10.12 8.15 7.29
N ILE A 110 -10.73 9.30 7.02
CA ILE A 110 -10.03 10.59 6.98
C ILE A 110 -10.73 11.55 7.91
N LEU A 111 -9.96 12.16 8.80
CA LEU A 111 -10.44 13.09 9.81
C LEU A 111 -9.62 14.39 9.72
N SER A 112 -10.28 15.52 9.92
CA SER A 112 -9.61 16.81 10.13
C SER A 112 -9.63 17.12 11.63
N ILE A 113 -8.46 17.21 12.26
CA ILE A 113 -8.30 17.44 13.70
C ILE A 113 -7.24 18.53 13.90
N ASN A 114 -7.62 19.66 14.50
CA ASN A 114 -6.70 20.76 14.85
C ASN A 114 -5.77 21.15 13.69
N ASN A 115 -6.34 21.42 12.51
CA ASN A 115 -5.63 21.75 11.25
C ASN A 115 -4.75 20.63 10.67
N ASN A 116 -4.78 19.44 11.23
CA ASN A 116 -4.10 18.27 10.68
C ASN A 116 -5.10 17.35 10.00
N ILE A 117 -4.65 16.69 8.93
CA ILE A 117 -5.40 15.61 8.31
C ILE A 117 -4.86 14.29 8.82
N VAL A 118 -5.74 13.46 9.35
CA VAL A 118 -5.42 12.12 9.86
C VAL A 118 -6.01 11.10 8.91
N ILE A 119 -5.16 10.24 8.35
CA ILE A 119 -5.57 9.05 7.60
C ILE A 119 -5.35 7.86 8.53
N SER A 120 -6.41 7.11 8.82
CA SER A 120 -6.35 5.94 9.70
C SER A 120 -7.12 4.77 9.11
N TRP A 121 -6.77 3.56 9.53
CA TRP A 121 -7.49 2.34 9.21
C TRP A 121 -7.29 1.32 10.34
N ASP A 122 -8.25 0.40 10.46
CA ASP A 122 -8.20 -0.63 11.47
C ASP A 122 -7.19 -1.73 11.13
N LEU A 123 -6.59 -2.31 12.16
CA LEU A 123 -5.75 -3.51 12.03
C LEU A 123 -6.60 -4.69 11.55
N ALA A 124 -6.11 -5.41 10.56
CA ALA A 124 -6.90 -6.50 9.99
C ALA A 124 -7.12 -7.65 10.96
N THR A 125 -8.34 -8.18 10.98
CA THR A 125 -8.79 -9.20 11.95
C THR A 125 -7.94 -10.48 11.94
N TYR A 126 -7.43 -10.88 10.77
CA TYR A 126 -6.59 -12.08 10.65
C TYR A 126 -5.18 -11.88 11.23
N TYR A 127 -4.68 -10.63 11.27
CA TYR A 127 -3.44 -10.30 11.98
C TYR A 127 -3.63 -10.50 13.48
N SER A 128 -4.73 -9.97 14.04
CA SER A 128 -5.08 -10.17 15.46
C SER A 128 -5.28 -11.65 15.82
N ALA A 129 -5.65 -12.48 14.84
CA ALA A 129 -5.78 -13.93 14.98
C ALA A 129 -4.46 -14.71 14.80
N GLY A 130 -3.32 -14.04 14.58
CA GLY A 130 -2.01 -14.69 14.45
C GLY A 130 -1.66 -15.16 13.04
N PHE A 131 -2.47 -14.85 12.02
CA PHE A 131 -2.25 -15.29 10.63
C PHE A 131 -1.63 -14.17 9.78
N TYR A 132 -0.78 -14.55 8.82
CA TYR A 132 -0.19 -13.63 7.83
C TYR A 132 0.49 -12.39 8.45
N ILE A 133 1.13 -12.55 9.62
CA ILE A 133 1.70 -11.45 10.41
C ILE A 133 2.71 -10.65 9.59
N LYS A 134 3.66 -11.34 8.95
CA LYS A 134 4.73 -10.68 8.20
C LYS A 134 4.22 -10.07 6.90
N GLU A 135 3.32 -10.76 6.20
CA GLU A 135 2.70 -10.29 4.97
C GLU A 135 1.81 -9.05 5.22
N THR A 136 1.19 -8.97 6.41
CA THR A 136 0.46 -7.78 6.85
C THR A 136 1.41 -6.62 7.10
N ILE A 137 2.51 -6.84 7.81
CA ILE A 137 3.53 -5.80 8.04
C ILE A 137 4.00 -5.21 6.70
N ILE A 138 4.32 -6.06 5.73
CA ILE A 138 4.74 -5.64 4.39
C ILE A 138 3.63 -4.89 3.65
N SER A 139 2.37 -5.30 3.83
CA SER A 139 1.20 -4.64 3.23
C SER A 139 0.93 -3.25 3.83
N GLU A 140 1.15 -3.09 5.13
CA GLU A 140 1.06 -1.81 5.85
C GLU A 140 2.16 -0.85 5.40
N GLU A 141 3.41 -1.31 5.40
CA GLU A 141 4.57 -0.59 4.86
C GLU A 141 4.30 -0.06 3.44
N LEU A 142 3.88 -0.95 2.54
CA LEU A 142 3.60 -0.63 1.14
C LEU A 142 2.54 0.47 1.01
N GLN A 143 1.44 0.37 1.76
CA GLN A 143 0.38 1.38 1.70
C GLN A 143 0.84 2.73 2.23
N VAL A 144 1.52 2.77 3.37
CA VAL A 144 2.05 4.02 3.95
C VAL A 144 2.99 4.71 2.96
N ALA A 145 3.92 3.97 2.36
CA ALA A 145 4.85 4.52 1.39
C ALA A 145 4.16 5.02 0.11
N ILE A 146 3.17 4.28 -0.41
CA ILE A 146 2.39 4.75 -1.57
C ILE A 146 1.64 6.04 -1.23
N ILE A 147 0.99 6.12 -0.07
CA ILE A 147 0.28 7.33 0.37
C ILE A 147 1.24 8.50 0.46
N TYR A 148 2.38 8.32 1.14
CA TYR A 148 3.39 9.35 1.29
C TYR A 148 3.86 9.86 -0.08
N GLN A 149 4.26 8.97 -0.98
CA GLN A 149 4.76 9.36 -2.30
C GLN A 149 3.69 10.09 -3.12
N ARG A 150 2.42 9.70 -3.02
CA ARG A 150 1.34 10.37 -3.75
C ARG A 150 1.04 11.76 -3.19
N ILE A 151 1.00 11.92 -1.87
CA ILE A 151 0.83 13.24 -1.26
C ILE A 151 2.05 14.12 -1.56
N SER A 152 3.26 13.57 -1.52
CA SER A 152 4.51 14.25 -1.90
C SER A 152 4.43 14.82 -3.31
N GLN A 153 4.02 13.99 -4.28
CA GLN A 153 3.87 14.37 -5.67
C GLN A 153 2.79 15.45 -5.86
N LEU A 154 1.67 15.35 -5.14
CA LEU A 154 0.58 16.32 -5.23
C LEU A 154 0.93 17.69 -4.65
N LEU A 155 1.69 17.71 -3.56
CA LEU A 155 2.07 18.94 -2.88
C LEU A 155 3.36 19.56 -3.44
N ASP A 156 4.09 18.84 -4.31
CA ASP A 156 5.47 19.15 -4.71
C ASP A 156 6.41 19.37 -3.50
N ILE A 157 6.17 18.62 -2.42
CA ILE A 157 6.95 18.66 -1.18
C ILE A 157 7.70 17.35 -1.03
N LYS A 158 9.02 17.41 -0.80
CA LYS A 158 9.87 16.22 -0.71
C LYS A 158 10.09 15.70 0.71
N ASN A 159 9.88 16.54 1.73
CA ASN A 159 10.17 16.21 3.14
C ASN A 159 9.04 16.71 4.07
N HIS A 160 8.92 16.11 5.26
CA HIS A 160 8.03 16.56 6.36
C HIS A 160 6.53 16.62 6.01
N ILE A 161 6.09 15.66 5.19
CA ILE A 161 4.69 15.53 4.80
C ILE A 161 3.85 15.00 5.97
N PHE A 162 4.38 14.00 6.70
CA PHE A 162 3.73 13.45 7.87
C PHE A 162 4.27 14.12 9.11
N ILE A 163 3.37 14.74 9.87
CA ILE A 163 3.69 15.27 11.20
C ILE A 163 3.85 14.13 12.21
N LYS A 164 3.14 13.02 11.98
CA LYS A 164 3.15 11.83 12.84
C LYS A 164 2.77 10.59 12.04
N LEU A 165 3.46 9.48 12.31
CA LEU A 165 3.10 8.15 11.82
C LEU A 165 2.91 7.21 13.02
N GLU A 166 1.71 6.66 13.15
CA GLU A 166 1.41 5.61 14.13
C GLU A 166 1.18 4.30 13.40
N LEU A 167 1.98 3.29 13.72
CA LEU A 167 1.84 1.96 13.16
C LEU A 167 1.20 1.05 14.19
N SER A 168 0.12 0.37 13.80
CA SER A 168 -0.47 -0.71 14.60
C SER A 168 0.37 -2.00 14.59
N ILE A 169 1.44 -2.00 13.80
CA ILE A 169 2.44 -3.06 13.67
C ILE A 169 3.75 -2.65 14.37
N PRO A 170 4.62 -3.60 14.77
CA PRO A 170 5.92 -3.28 15.32
C PRO A 170 6.70 -2.37 14.38
N GLN A 171 7.35 -1.34 14.93
CA GLN A 171 8.24 -0.51 14.13
C GLN A 171 9.37 -1.36 13.53
N PRO A 172 9.83 -1.05 12.31
CA PRO A 172 11.01 -1.70 11.73
C PRO A 172 12.20 -1.55 12.70
N LYS A 173 13.02 -2.60 12.85
CA LYS A 173 14.18 -2.54 13.75
C LYS A 173 15.20 -1.49 13.29
N ASN A 174 15.24 -1.23 11.98
CA ASN A 174 16.01 -0.12 11.39
C ASN A 174 15.19 1.19 11.41
N GLY A 175 15.33 1.98 12.47
CA GLY A 175 14.61 3.26 12.66
C GLY A 175 14.79 4.31 11.54
N PHE A 176 15.80 4.15 10.67
CA PHE A 176 15.99 4.97 9.47
C PHE A 176 14.78 4.93 8.52
N VAL A 177 14.10 3.78 8.52
CA VAL A 177 12.96 3.50 7.66
C VAL A 177 11.73 4.30 8.10
N ALA A 178 11.47 4.42 9.40
CA ALA A 178 10.37 5.24 9.93
C ALA A 178 10.68 6.74 9.83
N GLN A 179 11.94 7.14 10.03
CA GLN A 179 12.40 8.53 9.90
C GLN A 179 12.33 9.06 8.46
N SER A 180 12.49 8.19 7.46
CA SER A 180 12.38 8.57 6.03
C SER A 180 10.96 9.06 5.65
N TYR A 181 9.97 8.72 6.47
CA TYR A 181 8.57 9.10 6.28
C TYR A 181 8.04 10.01 7.39
N SER A 182 8.90 10.54 8.28
CA SER A 182 8.57 11.52 9.33
C SER A 182 9.11 12.92 9.02
#